data_AF-A0A3D0SYT7-F1
#
_entry.id   AF-A0A3D0SYT7-F1
#
_cell.length_a   1.000
_cell.length_b   1.000
_cell.length_c   1.000
_cell.angle_alpha   90.00
_cell.angle_beta   90.00
_cell.angle_gamma   90.00
#
_symmetry.space_group_name_H-M   'P 1'
#
loop_
_entity.id
_entity.type
_entity.pdbx_description
1 polymer ?
#
loop_
_entity_poly.entity_id
_entity_poly.type
_entity_poly.pdbx_seq_one_letter_code
_entity_poly.pdbx_strand_id
1 'polypeptide(L)'
;WLSGQSRPDECDPVFKQWQQAGHMTTDRVLGRIEKVVRGGDHNLLGYLQRRLPASHHYLVDLWRQTRRSSSTVLKYSLFPRKYPEQEKAVLYYGLIRLAWQTPTKAIKAFQFWQGKIAISEAQIRQIYRAIAISLVIEGDTNASEWLAKANVPEAEEDVRHWHLAYMLRQNDWQQALEVIQTAPADEQRQDAFRYWRARGLSELSAEQVPQQLYGELAKKRHYYGFLASARLQQPPELADKPLEMSDYTLARMSTVPAVQRAYELFKLGRYVEARREWYYLNRRLTNEEKRAVTLLASDWGWHDQAIIGFAQTGYFNDVRRRFPMAFAEEFQQQASEHEVDPALAMAIARRESSFMVDAVSPAGARGLMQLMPGTVNYISKQRVGYRTLLQPEQNLEFGIQYLKYLNDKLNHNPVLVSASYNAGWQRVMEWLPTNGEQSLDVWIENIPYRETRHYVKAVMAYRYIYQVQLGQP
;
A
#
# COMPACT_ATOMS: atom_id res chain seq x y z
N TRP A 1 -24.58 14.20 -9.54
CA TRP A 1 -25.45 13.94 -8.37
C TRP A 1 -24.94 12.79 -7.47
N LEU A 2 -24.82 11.55 -7.97
CA LEU A 2 -24.46 10.36 -7.15
C LEU A 2 -22.99 10.37 -6.70
N SER A 3 -22.65 11.26 -5.78
CA SER A 3 -21.34 11.38 -5.14
C SER A 3 -21.50 11.57 -3.63
N GLY A 4 -20.58 10.99 -2.86
CA GLY A 4 -20.50 11.19 -1.41
C GLY A 4 -19.94 12.57 -1.03
N GLN A 5 -19.33 13.28 -1.97
CA GLN A 5 -18.71 14.58 -1.74
C GLN A 5 -19.63 15.72 -2.19
N SER A 6 -19.41 16.92 -1.65
CA SER A 6 -20.03 18.12 -2.23
C SER A 6 -19.62 18.26 -3.70
N ARG A 7 -20.50 18.86 -4.51
CA ARG A 7 -20.22 19.14 -5.92
C ARG A 7 -19.87 20.63 -6.05
N PRO A 8 -19.10 21.02 -7.06
CA PRO A 8 -18.88 22.44 -7.35
C PRO A 8 -20.22 23.17 -7.47
N ASP A 9 -20.28 24.40 -6.99
CA ASP A 9 -21.50 25.21 -6.92
C ASP A 9 -22.12 25.41 -8.32
N GLU A 10 -21.32 25.33 -9.37
CA GLU A 10 -21.73 25.36 -10.77
C GLU A 10 -22.67 24.20 -11.15
N CYS A 11 -22.72 23.13 -10.35
CA CYS A 11 -23.65 22.00 -10.55
C CYS A 11 -25.07 22.28 -10.01
N ASP A 12 -25.26 23.26 -9.14
CA ASP A 12 -26.53 23.48 -8.44
C ASP A 12 -27.70 23.84 -9.36
N PRO A 13 -27.54 24.73 -10.38
CA PRO A 13 -28.61 25.02 -11.33
C PRO A 13 -29.10 23.78 -12.07
N VAL A 14 -28.17 22.89 -12.45
CA VAL A 14 -28.47 21.63 -13.13
C VAL A 14 -29.25 20.68 -12.21
N PHE A 15 -28.84 20.56 -10.94
CA PHE A 15 -29.56 19.72 -9.98
C PHE A 15 -30.96 20.25 -9.65
N LYS A 16 -31.16 21.57 -9.65
CA LYS A 16 -32.49 22.18 -9.46
C LYS A 16 -33.42 21.84 -10.62
N GLN A 17 -32.99 22.02 -11.87
CA GLN A 17 -33.79 21.64 -13.04
C GLN A 17 -34.10 20.14 -13.05
N TRP A 18 -33.12 19.31 -12.73
CA TRP A 18 -33.27 17.86 -12.65
C TRP A 18 -34.26 17.42 -11.56
N GLN A 19 -34.30 18.13 -10.42
CA GLN A 19 -35.32 17.92 -9.38
C GLN A 19 -36.72 18.32 -9.87
N GLN A 20 -36.85 19.48 -10.49
CA GLN A 20 -38.13 19.98 -11.01
C GLN A 20 -38.71 19.06 -12.08
N ALA A 21 -37.86 18.41 -12.87
CA ALA A 21 -38.23 17.38 -13.83
C ALA A 21 -38.61 16.02 -13.20
N GLY A 22 -38.63 15.90 -11.86
CA GLY A 22 -39.02 14.67 -11.15
C GLY A 22 -37.99 13.54 -11.18
N HIS A 23 -36.81 13.76 -11.78
CA HIS A 23 -35.80 12.71 -11.91
C HIS A 23 -34.94 12.51 -10.65
N MET A 24 -35.01 13.42 -9.68
CA MET A 24 -34.40 13.26 -8.36
C MET A 24 -35.30 12.40 -7.46
N THR A 25 -35.36 11.10 -7.78
CA THR A 25 -36.20 10.14 -7.04
C THR A 25 -35.67 9.86 -5.63
N THR A 26 -36.55 9.36 -4.75
CA THR A 26 -36.21 8.89 -3.40
C THR A 26 -35.00 7.95 -3.40
N ASP A 27 -34.95 6.96 -4.30
CA ASP A 27 -33.84 6.01 -4.40
C ASP A 27 -32.51 6.69 -4.75
N ARG A 28 -32.54 7.75 -5.59
CA ARG A 28 -31.32 8.50 -5.91
C ARG A 28 -30.83 9.36 -4.75
N VAL A 29 -31.75 9.84 -3.91
CA VAL A 29 -31.38 10.57 -2.68
C VAL A 29 -30.80 9.58 -1.66
N LEU A 30 -31.43 8.42 -1.45
CA LEU A 30 -30.94 7.35 -0.58
C LEU A 30 -29.58 6.79 -1.04
N GLY A 31 -29.40 6.56 -2.34
CA GLY A 31 -28.11 6.14 -2.90
C GLY A 31 -27.01 7.19 -2.71
N ARG A 32 -27.36 8.49 -2.71
CA ARG A 32 -26.39 9.56 -2.36
C ARG A 32 -26.08 9.57 -0.86
N ILE A 33 -27.07 9.33 0.01
CA ILE A 33 -26.86 9.20 1.46
C ILE A 33 -25.89 8.05 1.77
N GLU A 34 -26.07 6.90 1.14
CA GLU A 34 -25.16 5.77 1.32
C GLU A 34 -23.72 6.13 0.93
N LYS A 35 -23.53 6.81 -0.22
CA LYS A 35 -22.19 7.29 -0.63
C LYS A 35 -21.60 8.30 0.35
N VAL A 36 -22.42 9.18 0.93
CA VAL A 36 -21.99 10.12 1.97
C VAL A 36 -21.49 9.36 3.21
N VAL A 37 -22.23 8.36 3.66
CA VAL A 37 -21.89 7.62 4.89
C VAL A 37 -20.67 6.70 4.71
N ARG A 38 -20.47 6.16 3.51
CA ARG A 38 -19.34 5.26 3.18
C ARG A 38 -17.99 5.95 2.97
N GLY A 39 -17.86 7.25 3.28
CA GLY A 39 -16.59 7.98 3.18
C GLY A 39 -16.68 9.36 2.51
N GLY A 40 -17.88 9.94 2.48
CA GLY A 40 -18.13 11.26 1.90
C GLY A 40 -18.18 12.39 2.95
N ASP A 41 -18.72 13.54 2.53
CA ASP A 41 -18.95 14.70 3.39
C ASP A 41 -20.28 14.53 4.16
N HIS A 42 -20.16 14.21 5.45
CA HIS A 42 -21.30 13.93 6.31
C HIS A 42 -22.18 15.16 6.61
N ASN A 43 -21.69 16.38 6.35
CA ASN A 43 -22.50 17.58 6.49
C ASN A 43 -23.69 17.58 5.51
N LEU A 44 -23.58 16.83 4.41
CA LEU A 44 -24.65 16.67 3.43
C LEU A 44 -25.86 15.89 3.94
N LEU A 45 -25.75 15.13 5.04
CA LEU A 45 -26.85 14.29 5.51
C LEU A 45 -28.10 15.09 5.89
N GLY A 46 -27.92 16.27 6.50
CA GLY A 46 -29.06 17.15 6.83
C GLY A 46 -29.75 17.69 5.59
N TYR A 47 -28.98 18.07 4.58
CA TYR A 47 -29.51 18.51 3.29
C TYR A 47 -30.26 17.39 2.56
N LEU A 48 -29.70 16.18 2.52
CA LEU A 48 -30.31 15.04 1.82
C LEU A 48 -31.57 14.52 2.53
N GLN A 49 -31.60 14.55 3.86
CA GLN A 49 -32.79 14.17 4.65
C GLN A 49 -34.01 15.03 4.32
N ARG A 50 -33.83 16.34 4.16
CA ARG A 50 -34.92 17.27 3.77
C ARG A 50 -35.49 17.00 2.37
N ARG A 51 -34.80 16.21 1.55
CA ARG A 51 -35.24 15.80 0.20
C ARG A 51 -35.94 14.45 0.18
N LEU A 52 -36.14 13.83 1.35
CA LEU A 52 -36.88 12.58 1.50
C LEU A 52 -38.25 12.82 2.16
N PRO A 53 -39.25 11.98 1.84
CA PRO A 53 -40.49 11.95 2.62
C PRO A 53 -40.21 11.67 4.10
N ALA A 54 -41.02 12.25 5.01
CA ALA A 54 -40.86 12.10 6.46
C ALA A 54 -40.81 10.62 6.90
N SER A 55 -41.55 9.74 6.20
CA SER A 55 -41.55 8.30 6.45
C SER A 55 -40.18 7.62 6.30
N HIS A 56 -39.24 8.23 5.58
CA HIS A 56 -37.88 7.70 5.33
C HIS A 56 -36.81 8.35 6.22
N HIS A 57 -37.15 9.37 7.02
CA HIS A 57 -36.15 10.09 7.83
C HIS A 57 -35.42 9.18 8.81
N TYR A 58 -36.10 8.17 9.37
CA TYR A 58 -35.48 7.20 10.27
C TYR A 58 -34.33 6.42 9.60
N LEU A 59 -34.36 6.20 8.28
CA LEU A 59 -33.25 5.54 7.57
C LEU A 59 -31.98 6.40 7.61
N VAL A 60 -32.14 7.73 7.53
CA VAL A 60 -31.02 8.67 7.66
C VAL A 60 -30.45 8.63 9.08
N ASP A 61 -31.33 8.57 10.09
CA ASP A 61 -30.90 8.45 11.48
C ASP A 61 -30.21 7.12 11.75
N LEU A 62 -30.69 6.02 11.14
CA LEU A 62 -30.09 4.70 11.22
C LEU A 62 -28.69 4.68 10.59
N TRP A 63 -28.52 5.32 9.43
CA TRP A 63 -27.20 5.54 8.81
C TRP A 63 -26.28 6.37 9.71
N ARG A 64 -26.75 7.48 10.30
CA ARG A 64 -25.97 8.33 11.22
C ARG A 64 -25.53 7.54 12.46
N GLN A 65 -26.45 6.79 13.08
CA GLN A 65 -26.18 5.99 14.27
C GLN A 65 -25.19 4.87 13.96
N THR A 66 -25.39 4.11 12.89
CA THR A 66 -24.49 3.02 12.48
C THR A 66 -23.10 3.54 12.09
N ARG A 67 -23.01 4.72 11.49
CA ARG A 67 -21.73 5.39 11.22
C ARG A 67 -20.99 5.73 12.52
N ARG A 68 -21.69 6.33 13.49
CA ARG A 68 -21.11 6.68 14.80
C ARG A 68 -20.71 5.45 15.60
N SER A 69 -21.54 4.41 15.59
CA SER A 69 -21.28 3.14 16.27
C SER A 69 -21.76 1.97 15.42
N SER A 70 -20.82 1.14 14.97
CA SER A 70 -21.11 -0.09 14.23
C SER A 70 -21.95 -1.07 15.06
N SER A 71 -21.84 -1.03 16.39
CA SER A 71 -22.65 -1.83 17.32
C SER A 71 -24.15 -1.52 17.26
N THR A 72 -24.57 -0.46 16.54
CA THR A 72 -25.98 -0.22 16.22
C THR A 72 -26.65 -1.45 15.60
N VAL A 73 -25.93 -2.28 14.83
CA VAL A 73 -26.49 -3.50 14.24
C VAL A 73 -26.89 -4.58 15.26
N LEU A 74 -26.46 -4.46 16.52
CA LEU A 74 -26.91 -5.33 17.62
C LEU A 74 -28.20 -4.83 18.28
N LYS A 75 -28.65 -3.61 17.95
CA LYS A 75 -29.88 -3.01 18.49
C LYS A 75 -31.06 -3.33 17.58
N TYR A 76 -31.55 -4.56 17.68
CA TYR A 76 -32.54 -5.12 16.75
C TYR A 76 -33.83 -4.30 16.62
N SER A 77 -34.26 -3.62 17.68
CA SER A 77 -35.45 -2.74 17.68
C SER A 77 -35.33 -1.53 16.75
N LEU A 78 -34.13 -1.14 16.34
CA LEU A 78 -33.90 -0.04 15.39
C LEU A 78 -34.13 -0.42 13.92
N PHE A 79 -34.36 -1.70 13.65
CA PHE A 79 -34.60 -2.24 12.31
C PHE A 79 -36.01 -2.84 12.23
N PRO A 80 -37.05 -1.99 12.07
CA PRO A 80 -38.45 -2.42 12.08
C PRO A 80 -38.85 -3.23 10.84
N ARG A 81 -37.98 -3.32 9.81
CA ARG A 81 -38.23 -3.95 8.52
C ARG A 81 -39.34 -3.26 7.71
N LYS A 82 -39.48 -1.93 7.87
CA LYS A 82 -40.43 -1.13 7.09
C LYS A 82 -39.93 -0.91 5.66
N TYR A 83 -38.61 -0.79 5.50
CA TYR A 83 -37.94 -0.70 4.20
C TYR A 83 -36.79 -1.72 4.15
N PRO A 84 -37.09 -3.03 3.96
CA PRO A 84 -36.12 -4.10 4.16
C PRO A 84 -34.84 -3.96 3.33
N GLU A 85 -34.93 -3.52 2.07
CA GLU A 85 -33.77 -3.36 1.20
C GLU A 85 -32.85 -2.23 1.66
N GLN A 86 -33.42 -1.11 2.08
CA GLN A 86 -32.69 0.06 2.58
C GLN A 86 -32.09 -0.22 3.97
N GLU A 87 -32.83 -0.91 4.85
CA GLU A 87 -32.35 -1.35 6.16
C GLU A 87 -31.21 -2.37 6.02
N LYS A 88 -31.32 -3.31 5.06
CA LYS A 88 -30.27 -4.28 4.72
C LYS A 88 -28.98 -3.59 4.30
N ALA A 89 -29.03 -2.49 3.55
CA ALA A 89 -27.83 -1.73 3.19
C ALA A 89 -27.13 -1.14 4.43
N VAL A 90 -27.90 -0.64 5.40
CA VAL A 90 -27.35 -0.15 6.68
C VAL A 90 -26.77 -1.28 7.51
N LEU A 91 -27.48 -2.40 7.62
CA LEU A 91 -27.03 -3.60 8.33
C LEU A 91 -25.71 -4.11 7.75
N TYR A 92 -25.64 -4.26 6.43
CA TYR A 92 -24.44 -4.71 5.74
C TYR A 92 -23.25 -3.78 6.01
N TYR A 93 -23.43 -2.46 5.89
CA TYR A 93 -22.40 -1.49 6.22
C TYR A 93 -21.94 -1.59 7.68
N GLY A 94 -22.89 -1.70 8.61
CA GLY A 94 -22.61 -1.79 10.04
C GLY A 94 -21.90 -3.10 10.42
N LEU A 95 -22.31 -4.24 9.85
CA LEU A 95 -21.71 -5.56 10.07
C LEU A 95 -20.25 -5.59 9.62
N ILE A 96 -19.96 -5.10 8.40
CA ILE A 96 -18.58 -5.04 7.90
C ILE A 96 -17.71 -4.17 8.81
N ARG A 97 -18.20 -2.99 9.22
CA ARG A 97 -17.44 -2.12 10.14
C ARG A 97 -17.29 -2.71 11.54
N LEU A 98 -18.31 -3.41 12.03
CA LEU A 98 -18.25 -4.09 13.32
C LEU A 98 -17.24 -5.24 13.26
N ALA A 99 -17.15 -5.96 12.13
CA ALA A 99 -16.19 -7.05 11.95
C ALA A 99 -14.74 -6.58 12.10
N TRP A 100 -14.38 -5.45 11.48
CA TRP A 100 -13.06 -4.83 11.58
C TRP A 100 -12.74 -4.19 12.95
N GLN A 101 -13.74 -4.00 13.80
CA GLN A 101 -13.58 -3.34 15.12
C GLN A 101 -13.69 -4.30 16.29
N THR A 102 -14.56 -5.30 16.17
CA THR A 102 -14.84 -6.29 17.20
C THR A 102 -15.46 -7.52 16.52
N PRO A 103 -14.64 -8.40 15.92
CA PRO A 103 -15.12 -9.52 15.11
C PRO A 103 -16.08 -10.44 15.87
N THR A 104 -15.82 -10.70 17.16
CA THR A 104 -16.70 -11.52 18.01
C THR A 104 -18.12 -10.96 18.15
N LYS A 105 -18.29 -9.63 18.21
CA LYS A 105 -19.61 -8.98 18.21
C LYS A 105 -20.25 -9.02 16.82
N ALA A 106 -19.46 -8.90 15.77
CA ALA A 106 -19.94 -9.00 14.39
C ALA A 106 -20.49 -10.39 14.08
N ILE A 107 -19.83 -11.45 14.56
CA ILE A 107 -20.29 -12.84 14.44
C ILE A 107 -21.69 -12.99 15.06
N LYS A 108 -21.88 -12.52 16.30
CA LYS A 108 -23.18 -12.55 16.99
C LYS A 108 -24.26 -11.82 16.20
N ALA A 109 -23.97 -10.61 15.72
CA ALA A 109 -24.91 -9.83 14.92
C ALA A 109 -25.23 -10.53 13.59
N PHE A 110 -24.21 -11.05 12.90
CA PHE A 110 -24.37 -11.72 11.61
C PHE A 110 -25.23 -12.98 11.74
N GLN A 111 -24.95 -13.85 12.71
CA GLN A 111 -25.73 -15.06 12.97
C GLN A 111 -27.21 -14.74 13.25
N PHE A 112 -27.48 -13.69 14.04
CA PHE A 112 -28.86 -13.25 14.30
C PHE A 112 -29.58 -12.78 13.03
N TRP A 113 -28.91 -11.96 12.21
CA TRP A 113 -29.52 -11.37 11.01
C TRP A 113 -29.63 -12.33 9.84
N GLN A 114 -28.71 -13.29 9.71
CA GLN A 114 -28.73 -14.29 8.64
C GLN A 114 -30.04 -15.10 8.63
N GLY A 115 -30.64 -15.36 9.79
CA GLY A 115 -31.94 -16.04 9.91
C GLY A 115 -33.17 -15.14 9.70
N LYS A 116 -32.99 -13.83 9.45
CA LYS A 116 -34.09 -12.84 9.43
C LYS A 116 -34.15 -12.00 8.17
N ILE A 117 -33.05 -11.87 7.45
CA ILE A 117 -32.96 -11.12 6.20
C ILE A 117 -32.23 -11.95 5.15
N ALA A 118 -32.66 -11.81 3.89
CA ALA A 118 -31.93 -12.40 2.77
C ALA A 118 -30.61 -11.63 2.56
N ILE A 119 -29.49 -12.30 2.77
CA ILE A 119 -28.14 -11.79 2.51
C ILE A 119 -27.61 -12.53 1.29
N SER A 120 -27.18 -11.79 0.26
CA SER A 120 -26.65 -12.44 -0.95
C SER A 120 -25.31 -13.11 -0.67
N GLU A 121 -24.95 -14.12 -1.46
CA GLU A 121 -23.66 -14.80 -1.35
C GLU A 121 -22.49 -13.82 -1.42
N ALA A 122 -22.58 -12.81 -2.30
CA ALA A 122 -21.57 -11.75 -2.39
C ALA A 122 -21.43 -10.96 -1.08
N GLN A 123 -22.54 -10.64 -0.41
CA GLN A 123 -22.52 -9.98 0.89
C GLN A 123 -21.97 -10.90 2.00
N ILE A 124 -22.34 -12.18 1.99
CA ILE A 124 -21.81 -13.18 2.94
C ILE A 124 -20.29 -13.29 2.79
N ARG A 125 -19.77 -13.38 1.56
CA ARG A 125 -18.32 -13.42 1.31
C ARG A 125 -17.59 -12.22 1.90
N GLN A 126 -18.12 -11.02 1.72
CA GLN A 126 -17.52 -9.81 2.29
C GLN A 126 -17.55 -9.79 3.82
N ILE A 127 -18.63 -10.30 4.42
CA ILE A 127 -18.73 -10.42 5.88
C ILE A 127 -17.74 -11.45 6.40
N TYR A 128 -17.63 -12.62 5.76
CA TYR A 128 -16.65 -13.66 6.10
C TYR A 128 -15.22 -13.15 5.96
N ARG A 129 -14.90 -12.46 4.86
CA ARG A 129 -13.60 -11.79 4.67
C ARG A 129 -13.27 -10.84 5.82
N ALA A 130 -14.19 -9.93 6.17
CA ALA A 130 -13.96 -8.95 7.22
C ALA A 130 -13.79 -9.61 8.60
N ILE A 131 -14.60 -10.63 8.92
CA ILE A 131 -14.49 -11.36 10.19
C ILE A 131 -13.17 -12.15 10.23
N ALA A 132 -12.90 -12.98 9.22
CA ALA A 132 -11.75 -13.87 9.17
C ALA A 132 -10.42 -13.09 9.30
N ILE A 133 -10.23 -12.05 8.49
CA ILE A 133 -8.99 -11.27 8.52
C ILE A 133 -8.82 -10.57 9.87
N SER A 134 -9.90 -10.03 10.44
CA SER A 134 -9.85 -9.35 11.75
C SER A 134 -9.45 -10.31 12.87
N LEU A 135 -10.00 -11.53 12.88
CA LEU A 135 -9.61 -12.58 13.83
C LEU A 135 -8.14 -12.96 13.71
N VAL A 136 -7.60 -13.07 12.48
CA VAL A 136 -6.17 -13.36 12.25
C VAL A 136 -5.26 -12.25 12.80
N ILE A 137 -5.67 -10.98 12.61
CA ILE A 137 -4.92 -9.82 13.10
C ILE A 137 -4.96 -9.75 14.63
N GLU A 138 -6.11 -10.05 15.25
CA GLU A 138 -6.28 -10.09 16.70
C GLU A 138 -5.63 -11.33 17.36
N GLY A 139 -5.23 -12.33 16.58
CA GLY A 139 -4.65 -13.58 17.09
C GLY A 139 -5.69 -14.51 17.74
N ASP A 140 -6.95 -14.42 17.32
CA ASP A 140 -8.04 -15.25 17.84
C ASP A 140 -7.91 -16.70 17.35
N THR A 141 -8.14 -17.67 18.24
CA THR A 141 -7.99 -19.10 17.95
C THR A 141 -9.03 -19.62 16.95
N ASN A 142 -10.17 -18.94 16.79
CA ASN A 142 -11.21 -19.31 15.83
C ASN A 142 -10.92 -18.78 14.42
N ALA A 143 -9.82 -18.06 14.21
CA ALA A 143 -9.47 -17.48 12.91
C ALA A 143 -9.45 -18.52 11.78
N SER A 144 -8.92 -19.73 12.04
CA SER A 144 -8.84 -20.82 11.06
C SER A 144 -10.22 -21.21 10.50
N GLU A 145 -11.24 -21.35 11.36
CA GLU A 145 -12.59 -21.73 10.93
C GLU A 145 -13.21 -20.67 10.00
N TRP A 146 -13.01 -19.39 10.33
CA TRP A 146 -13.53 -18.28 9.51
C TRP A 146 -12.75 -18.10 8.21
N LEU A 147 -11.44 -18.35 8.22
CA LEU A 147 -10.61 -18.36 7.01
C LEU A 147 -11.06 -19.46 6.05
N ALA A 148 -11.33 -20.67 6.54
CA ALA A 148 -11.85 -21.76 5.72
C ALA A 148 -13.21 -21.40 5.07
N LYS A 149 -14.10 -20.73 5.80
CA LYS A 149 -15.38 -20.22 5.27
C LYS A 149 -15.19 -19.09 4.25
N ALA A 150 -14.20 -18.22 4.46
CA ALA A 150 -13.95 -17.07 3.60
C ALA A 150 -13.19 -17.45 2.32
N ASN A 151 -12.28 -18.43 2.38
CA ASN A 151 -11.37 -18.81 1.30
C ASN A 151 -12.02 -19.77 0.29
N VAL A 152 -13.05 -19.28 -0.39
CA VAL A 152 -13.69 -19.95 -1.53
C VAL A 152 -12.98 -19.60 -2.85
N PRO A 153 -13.20 -20.33 -3.95
CA PRO A 153 -12.55 -20.05 -5.24
C PRO A 153 -12.68 -18.60 -5.71
N GLU A 154 -13.84 -17.96 -5.47
CA GLU A 154 -14.13 -16.56 -5.83
C GLU A 154 -13.75 -15.54 -4.75
N ALA A 155 -13.04 -15.95 -3.69
CA ALA A 155 -12.60 -15.04 -2.64
C ALA A 155 -11.65 -13.97 -3.19
N GLU A 156 -11.46 -12.89 -2.45
CA GLU A 156 -10.44 -11.90 -2.78
C GLU A 156 -9.03 -12.40 -2.44
N GLU A 157 -8.03 -11.88 -3.16
CA GLU A 157 -6.61 -12.22 -2.99
C GLU A 157 -6.14 -12.02 -1.54
N ASP A 158 -6.68 -11.04 -0.82
CA ASP A 158 -6.27 -10.77 0.56
C ASP A 158 -6.77 -11.84 1.55
N VAL A 159 -7.92 -12.50 1.29
CA VAL A 159 -8.37 -13.65 2.08
C VAL A 159 -7.39 -14.80 1.92
N ARG A 160 -7.00 -15.12 0.68
CA ARG A 160 -6.02 -16.17 0.40
C ARG A 160 -4.66 -15.86 1.03
N HIS A 161 -4.19 -14.63 0.87
CA HIS A 161 -2.95 -14.18 1.50
C HIS A 161 -3.01 -14.33 3.03
N TRP A 162 -4.09 -13.89 3.69
CA TRP A 162 -4.21 -14.00 5.14
C TRP A 162 -4.40 -15.44 5.62
N HIS A 163 -5.04 -16.29 4.82
CA HIS A 163 -5.14 -17.72 5.11
C HIS A 163 -3.75 -18.37 5.06
N LEU A 164 -2.98 -18.12 3.99
CA LEU A 164 -1.60 -18.56 3.87
C LEU A 164 -0.74 -18.03 5.02
N ALA A 165 -0.77 -16.71 5.27
CA ALA A 165 0.02 -16.07 6.32
C ALA A 165 -0.28 -16.64 7.71
N TYR A 166 -1.56 -16.95 8.00
CA TYR A 166 -1.96 -17.61 9.24
C TYR A 166 -1.37 -19.02 9.33
N MET A 167 -1.48 -19.85 8.29
CA MET A 167 -0.90 -21.21 8.31
C MET A 167 0.63 -21.19 8.48
N LEU A 168 1.31 -20.26 7.80
CA LEU A 168 2.74 -20.02 7.98
C LEU A 168 3.08 -19.60 9.41
N ARG A 169 2.26 -18.75 10.04
CA ARG A 169 2.44 -18.33 11.44
C ARG A 169 2.34 -19.51 12.41
N GLN A 170 1.47 -20.48 12.12
CA GLN A 170 1.29 -21.69 12.93
C GLN A 170 2.30 -22.80 12.59
N ASN A 171 3.21 -22.59 11.64
CA ASN A 171 4.07 -23.63 11.06
C ASN A 171 3.28 -24.83 10.48
N ASP A 172 2.03 -24.62 10.06
CA ASP A 172 1.20 -25.63 9.41
C ASP A 172 1.51 -25.65 7.90
N TRP A 173 2.66 -26.24 7.56
CA TRP A 173 3.16 -26.28 6.19
C TRP A 173 2.27 -27.08 5.25
N GLN A 174 1.57 -28.10 5.77
CA GLN A 174 0.64 -28.90 4.97
C GLN A 174 -0.56 -28.05 4.54
N GLN A 175 -1.22 -27.37 5.48
CA GLN A 175 -2.35 -26.49 5.14
C GLN A 175 -1.89 -25.27 4.32
N ALA A 176 -0.69 -24.73 4.56
CA ALA A 176 -0.13 -23.67 3.73
C ALA A 176 0.00 -24.08 2.26
N LEU A 177 0.45 -25.31 1.99
CA LEU A 177 0.52 -25.84 0.62
C LEU A 177 -0.87 -26.08 0.01
N GLU A 178 -1.84 -26.53 0.80
CA GLU A 178 -3.23 -26.69 0.33
C GLU A 178 -3.85 -25.36 -0.10
N VAL A 179 -3.64 -24.30 0.69
CA VAL A 179 -4.09 -22.93 0.35
C VAL A 179 -3.48 -22.48 -0.98
N ILE A 180 -2.20 -22.78 -1.22
CA ILE A 180 -1.51 -22.46 -2.48
C ILE A 180 -2.07 -23.29 -3.65
N GLN A 181 -2.26 -24.60 -3.45
CA GLN A 181 -2.69 -25.53 -4.50
C GLN A 181 -4.11 -25.24 -5.00
N THR A 182 -4.98 -24.78 -4.10
CA THR A 182 -6.39 -24.48 -4.40
C THR A 182 -6.61 -23.06 -4.92
N ALA A 183 -5.60 -22.20 -4.88
CA ALA A 183 -5.70 -20.83 -5.38
C ALA A 183 -5.80 -20.76 -6.92
N PRO A 184 -6.34 -19.66 -7.48
CA PRO A 184 -6.35 -19.42 -8.91
C PRO A 184 -4.95 -19.53 -9.55
N ALA A 185 -4.89 -20.02 -10.80
CA ALA A 185 -3.63 -20.31 -11.46
C ALA A 185 -2.72 -19.07 -11.65
N ASP A 186 -3.30 -17.89 -11.77
CA ASP A 186 -2.58 -16.62 -11.82
C ASP A 186 -1.93 -16.26 -10.48
N GLU A 187 -2.59 -16.53 -9.35
CA GLU A 187 -2.01 -16.36 -8.01
C GLU A 187 -0.89 -17.37 -7.74
N GLN A 188 -1.08 -18.62 -8.16
CA GLN A 188 -0.02 -19.65 -8.04
C GLN A 188 1.26 -19.27 -8.80
N ARG A 189 1.15 -18.44 -9.85
CA ARG A 189 2.31 -17.94 -10.62
C ARG A 189 2.99 -16.73 -9.97
N GLN A 190 2.39 -16.10 -8.97
CA GLN A 190 3.00 -14.98 -8.26
C GLN A 190 4.23 -15.44 -7.47
N ASP A 191 5.25 -14.58 -7.40
CA ASP A 191 6.53 -14.90 -6.76
C ASP A 191 6.36 -15.30 -5.28
N ALA A 192 5.39 -14.69 -4.58
CA ALA A 192 5.06 -15.03 -3.20
C ALA A 192 4.63 -16.49 -3.03
N PHE A 193 3.66 -16.93 -3.83
CA PHE A 193 3.12 -18.29 -3.76
C PHE A 193 4.14 -19.32 -4.19
N ARG A 194 4.93 -19.02 -5.23
CA ARG A 194 6.04 -19.88 -5.66
C ARG A 194 7.09 -20.05 -4.57
N TYR A 195 7.45 -18.97 -3.87
CA TYR A 195 8.41 -19.02 -2.75
C TYR A 195 7.85 -19.83 -1.58
N TRP A 196 6.62 -19.54 -1.15
CA TRP A 196 6.00 -20.26 -0.03
C TRP A 196 5.71 -21.72 -0.35
N ARG A 197 5.44 -22.06 -1.62
CA ARG A 197 5.36 -23.44 -2.08
C ARG A 197 6.71 -24.14 -1.95
N ALA A 198 7.77 -23.51 -2.46
CA ALA A 198 9.12 -24.04 -2.35
C ALA A 198 9.53 -24.24 -0.88
N ARG A 199 9.23 -23.26 -0.02
CA ARG A 199 9.53 -23.35 1.41
C ARG A 199 8.71 -24.43 2.10
N GLY A 200 7.40 -24.47 1.92
CA GLY A 200 6.55 -25.49 2.53
C GLY A 200 6.97 -26.92 2.16
N LEU A 201 7.38 -27.14 0.91
CA LEU A 201 7.94 -28.43 0.48
C LEU A 201 9.27 -28.76 1.18
N SER A 202 10.16 -27.78 1.35
CA SER A 202 11.42 -27.99 2.10
C SER A 202 11.19 -28.36 3.56
N GLU A 203 10.19 -27.74 4.20
CA GLU A 203 9.91 -27.97 5.62
C GLU A 203 9.22 -29.34 5.86
N LEU A 204 8.40 -29.80 4.91
CA LEU A 204 7.76 -31.14 4.98
C LEU A 204 8.66 -32.28 4.53
N SER A 205 9.65 -32.01 3.69
CA SER A 205 10.56 -33.01 3.12
C SER A 205 11.98 -32.53 3.32
N ALA A 206 12.43 -32.51 4.58
CA ALA A 206 13.73 -31.98 5.03
C ALA A 206 14.95 -32.45 4.20
N GLU A 207 14.82 -33.54 3.45
CA GLU A 207 15.85 -34.13 2.60
C GLU A 207 15.88 -33.59 1.16
N GLN A 208 14.87 -32.84 0.70
CA GLN A 208 14.77 -32.33 -0.67
C GLN A 208 14.43 -30.84 -0.73
N VAL A 209 15.44 -30.01 -0.90
CA VAL A 209 15.25 -28.61 -1.30
C VAL A 209 14.63 -28.61 -2.71
N PRO A 210 13.56 -27.85 -3.01
CA PRO A 210 13.02 -27.78 -4.37
C PRO A 210 13.89 -26.83 -5.22
N GLN A 211 15.06 -27.32 -5.66
CA GLN A 211 16.07 -26.50 -6.35
C GLN A 211 15.50 -25.84 -7.61
N GLN A 212 14.58 -26.50 -8.32
CA GLN A 212 13.94 -25.92 -9.51
C GLN A 212 13.15 -24.65 -9.18
N LEU A 213 12.24 -24.70 -8.19
CA LEU A 213 11.39 -23.55 -7.86
C LEU A 213 12.23 -22.37 -7.35
N TYR A 214 13.18 -22.63 -6.43
CA TYR A 214 14.09 -21.59 -5.98
C TYR A 214 14.99 -21.08 -7.11
N GLY A 215 15.48 -21.94 -7.99
CA GLY A 215 16.36 -21.56 -9.10
C GLY A 215 15.66 -20.67 -10.12
N GLU A 216 14.37 -20.91 -10.39
CA GLU A 216 13.58 -20.04 -11.24
C GLU A 216 13.26 -18.68 -10.58
N LEU A 217 13.05 -18.66 -9.26
CA LEU A 217 12.81 -17.42 -8.50
C LEU A 217 14.09 -16.60 -8.33
N ALA A 218 15.24 -17.22 -8.13
CA ALA A 218 16.54 -16.57 -7.93
C ALA A 218 16.94 -15.65 -9.10
N LYS A 219 16.39 -15.89 -10.29
CA LYS A 219 16.55 -15.06 -11.50
C LYS A 219 15.72 -13.77 -11.46
N LYS A 220 14.89 -13.57 -10.43
CA LYS A 220 14.00 -12.40 -10.30
C LYS A 220 14.63 -11.37 -9.37
N ARG A 221 14.73 -10.13 -9.86
CA ARG A 221 15.09 -8.94 -9.05
C ARG A 221 13.89 -8.49 -8.20
N HIS A 222 13.54 -9.30 -7.22
CA HIS A 222 12.43 -9.11 -6.30
C HIS A 222 12.74 -9.76 -4.93
N TYR A 223 12.07 -9.32 -3.86
CA TYR A 223 12.27 -9.82 -2.49
C TYR A 223 12.32 -11.36 -2.41
N TYR A 224 11.33 -12.04 -2.98
CA TYR A 224 11.28 -13.51 -2.98
C TYR A 224 12.35 -14.17 -3.85
N GLY A 225 12.80 -13.50 -4.91
CA GLY A 225 13.93 -13.97 -5.70
C GLY A 225 15.22 -13.92 -4.88
N PHE A 226 15.41 -12.86 -4.10
CA PHE A 226 16.59 -12.72 -3.24
C PHE A 226 16.56 -13.70 -2.06
N LEU A 227 15.39 -13.96 -1.48
CA LEU A 227 15.23 -15.05 -0.50
C LEU A 227 15.52 -16.43 -1.13
N ALA A 228 15.05 -16.68 -2.36
CA ALA A 228 15.35 -17.92 -3.07
C ALA A 228 16.85 -18.09 -3.33
N SER A 229 17.56 -17.02 -3.72
CA SER A 229 19.02 -17.02 -3.86
C SER A 229 19.71 -17.34 -2.53
N ALA A 230 19.26 -16.75 -1.42
CA ALA A 230 19.80 -17.05 -0.09
C ALA A 230 19.58 -18.52 0.31
N ARG A 231 18.41 -19.09 0.01
CA ARG A 231 18.12 -20.53 0.24
C ARG A 231 19.01 -21.46 -0.59
N LEU A 232 19.39 -21.02 -1.79
CA LEU A 232 20.33 -21.72 -2.67
C LEU A 232 21.80 -21.39 -2.37
N GLN A 233 22.10 -20.55 -1.37
CA GLN A 233 23.45 -20.10 -1.01
C GLN A 233 24.21 -19.49 -2.20
N GLN A 234 23.51 -18.74 -3.04
CA GLN A 234 24.09 -18.04 -4.20
C GLN A 234 23.79 -16.54 -4.14
N PRO A 235 24.62 -15.68 -4.75
CA PRO A 235 24.33 -14.26 -4.85
C PRO A 235 23.05 -14.02 -5.67
N PRO A 236 22.19 -13.07 -5.28
CA PRO A 236 21.05 -12.68 -6.10
C PRO A 236 21.43 -12.09 -7.47
N GLU A 237 20.68 -12.48 -8.51
CA GLU A 237 20.87 -11.94 -9.86
C GLU A 237 20.06 -10.65 -10.04
N LEU A 238 20.75 -9.55 -10.40
CA LEU A 238 20.09 -8.27 -10.64
C LEU A 238 19.52 -8.15 -12.06
N ALA A 239 19.92 -9.01 -12.99
CA ALA A 239 19.55 -8.96 -14.40
C ALA A 239 19.71 -7.54 -14.99
N ASP A 240 20.85 -6.90 -14.70
CA ASP A 240 21.16 -5.55 -15.17
C ASP A 240 21.45 -5.58 -16.67
N LYS A 241 20.61 -4.89 -17.44
CA LYS A 241 20.75 -4.66 -18.86
C LYS A 241 20.40 -3.19 -19.13
N PRO A 242 21.42 -2.33 -19.29
CA PRO A 242 21.20 -0.92 -19.60
C PRO A 242 20.34 -0.74 -20.85
N LEU A 243 19.48 0.27 -20.84
CA LEU A 243 18.70 0.63 -22.02
C LEU A 243 19.63 1.26 -23.06
N GLU A 244 19.76 0.60 -24.21
CA GLU A 244 20.45 1.14 -25.37
C GLU A 244 19.47 1.95 -26.23
N MET A 245 19.89 3.14 -26.62
CA MET A 245 19.14 4.05 -27.49
C MET A 245 20.10 4.67 -28.51
N SER A 246 19.65 4.85 -29.74
CA SER A 246 20.49 5.48 -30.76
C SER A 246 20.76 6.94 -30.42
N ASP A 247 21.97 7.40 -30.72
CA ASP A 247 22.36 8.81 -30.59
C ASP A 247 21.43 9.72 -31.39
N TYR A 248 20.97 9.26 -32.56
CA TYR A 248 19.98 9.97 -33.37
C TYR A 248 18.66 10.20 -32.62
N THR A 249 18.10 9.16 -31.98
CA THR A 249 16.84 9.30 -31.24
C THR A 249 17.03 10.20 -30.02
N LEU A 250 18.13 10.08 -29.29
CA LEU A 250 18.45 10.95 -28.16
C LEU A 250 18.61 12.41 -28.59
N ALA A 251 19.36 12.68 -29.66
CA ALA A 251 19.56 14.01 -30.23
C ALA A 251 18.26 14.61 -30.77
N ARG A 252 17.41 13.81 -31.44
CA ARG A 252 16.09 14.26 -31.88
C ARG A 252 15.24 14.67 -30.68
N MET A 253 15.17 13.83 -29.65
CA MET A 253 14.36 14.12 -28.47
C MET A 253 14.86 15.31 -27.65
N SER A 254 16.18 15.54 -27.56
CA SER A 254 16.74 16.68 -26.83
C SER A 254 16.40 18.04 -27.47
N THR A 255 16.09 18.06 -28.78
CA THR A 255 15.66 19.28 -29.49
C THR A 255 14.16 19.58 -29.41
N VAL A 256 13.36 18.68 -28.82
CA VAL A 256 11.92 18.91 -28.68
C VAL A 256 11.69 20.08 -27.71
N PRO A 257 10.95 21.15 -28.11
CA PRO A 257 10.81 22.34 -27.28
C PRO A 257 10.27 22.08 -25.87
N ALA A 258 9.38 21.10 -25.70
CA ALA A 258 8.87 20.71 -24.39
C ALA A 258 9.93 20.02 -23.51
N VAL A 259 10.85 19.24 -24.10
CA VAL A 259 11.98 18.61 -23.40
C VAL A 259 12.94 19.69 -22.90
N GLN A 260 13.26 20.66 -23.76
CA GLN A 260 14.11 21.80 -23.39
C GLN A 260 13.48 22.64 -22.27
N ARG A 261 12.19 23.02 -22.38
CA ARG A 261 11.51 23.75 -21.30
C ARG A 261 11.52 22.99 -19.98
N ALA A 262 11.25 21.68 -20.01
CA ALA A 262 11.27 20.86 -18.81
C ALA A 262 12.67 20.79 -18.17
N TYR A 263 13.72 20.65 -18.99
CA TYR A 263 15.11 20.69 -18.54
C TYR A 263 15.46 22.03 -17.87
N GLU A 264 15.20 23.15 -18.55
CA GLU A 264 15.53 24.48 -18.00
C GLU A 264 14.79 24.75 -16.68
N LEU A 265 13.50 24.40 -16.62
CA LEU A 265 12.71 24.53 -15.38
C LEU A 265 13.26 23.65 -14.26
N PHE A 266 13.69 22.42 -14.57
CA PHE A 266 14.34 21.53 -13.61
C PHE A 266 15.66 22.10 -13.09
N LYS A 267 16.53 22.61 -13.99
CA LYS A 267 17.81 23.22 -13.62
C LYS A 267 17.65 24.50 -12.78
N LEU A 268 16.54 25.22 -12.96
CA LEU A 268 16.17 26.38 -12.14
C LEU A 268 15.48 26.01 -10.81
N GLY A 269 15.32 24.72 -10.49
CA GLY A 269 14.62 24.26 -9.27
C GLY A 269 13.10 24.47 -9.32
N ARG A 270 12.52 24.76 -10.48
CA ARG A 270 11.07 24.93 -10.69
C ARG A 270 10.40 23.60 -10.98
N TYR A 271 10.50 22.67 -10.03
CA TYR A 271 10.12 21.27 -10.19
C TYR A 271 8.65 21.06 -10.57
N VAL A 272 7.72 21.86 -10.04
CA VAL A 272 6.29 21.72 -10.34
C VAL A 272 6.01 22.04 -11.81
N GLU A 273 6.56 23.15 -12.31
CA GLU A 273 6.41 23.55 -13.71
C GLU A 273 7.14 22.59 -14.64
N ALA A 274 8.35 22.15 -14.28
CA ALA A 274 9.10 21.15 -15.01
C ALA A 274 8.26 19.85 -15.17
N ARG A 275 7.69 19.34 -14.06
CA ARG A 275 6.83 18.13 -14.08
C ARG A 275 5.57 18.33 -14.92
N ARG A 276 4.97 19.52 -14.91
CA ARG A 276 3.79 19.82 -15.76
C ARG A 276 4.11 19.75 -17.24
N GLU A 277 5.22 20.33 -17.67
CA GLU A 277 5.72 20.19 -19.06
C GLU A 277 6.02 18.72 -19.39
N TRP A 278 6.70 18.02 -18.48
CA TRP A 278 7.04 16.60 -18.64
C TRP A 278 5.81 15.70 -18.79
N TYR A 279 4.78 15.89 -17.96
CA TYR A 279 3.53 15.11 -18.03
C TYR A 279 2.72 15.45 -19.28
N TYR A 280 2.71 16.72 -19.69
CA TYR A 280 2.06 17.13 -20.93
C TYR A 280 2.73 16.47 -22.14
N LEU A 281 4.06 16.45 -22.18
CA LEU A 281 4.85 15.78 -23.20
C LEU A 281 4.58 14.27 -23.23
N ASN A 282 4.71 13.58 -22.10
CA ASN A 282 4.61 12.12 -22.01
C ASN A 282 3.27 11.54 -22.49
N ARG A 283 2.19 12.31 -22.47
CA ARG A 283 0.88 11.88 -23.02
C ARG A 283 0.87 11.72 -24.54
N ARG A 284 1.85 12.30 -25.24
CA ARG A 284 1.94 12.33 -26.71
C ARG A 284 3.07 11.47 -27.28
N LEU A 285 3.99 11.05 -26.43
CA LEU A 285 5.14 10.26 -26.83
C LEU A 285 4.78 8.79 -27.04
N THR A 286 5.41 8.20 -28.06
CA THR A 286 5.48 6.73 -28.22
C THR A 286 6.28 6.10 -27.08
N ASN A 287 6.22 4.77 -26.93
CA ASN A 287 7.00 4.09 -25.88
C ASN A 287 8.52 4.21 -26.09
N GLU A 288 8.99 4.24 -27.34
CA GLU A 288 10.40 4.46 -27.66
C GLU A 288 10.84 5.89 -27.28
N GLU A 289 10.03 6.90 -27.62
CA GLU A 289 10.33 8.29 -27.26
C GLU A 289 10.26 8.52 -25.75
N LYS A 290 9.32 7.87 -25.05
CA LYS A 290 9.28 7.87 -23.58
C LYS A 290 10.57 7.32 -22.99
N ARG A 291 11.10 6.23 -23.54
CA ARG A 291 12.38 5.65 -23.13
C ARG A 291 13.54 6.61 -23.40
N ALA A 292 13.57 7.27 -24.55
CA ALA A 292 14.58 8.27 -24.87
C ALA A 292 14.56 9.47 -23.90
N VAL A 293 13.40 10.07 -23.62
CA VAL A 293 13.32 11.18 -22.65
C VAL A 293 13.57 10.72 -21.21
N THR A 294 13.29 9.46 -20.88
CA THR A 294 13.66 8.85 -19.59
C THR A 294 15.18 8.79 -19.42
N LEU A 295 15.91 8.42 -20.48
CA LEU A 295 17.38 8.46 -20.48
C LEU A 295 17.90 9.89 -20.29
N LEU A 296 17.35 10.86 -21.04
CA LEU A 296 17.72 12.28 -20.86
C LEU A 296 17.49 12.74 -19.42
N ALA A 297 16.33 12.43 -18.82
CA ALA A 297 16.06 12.77 -17.41
C ALA A 297 17.06 12.11 -16.45
N SER A 298 17.46 10.86 -16.71
CA SER A 298 18.49 10.19 -15.93
C SER A 298 19.84 10.91 -16.03
N ASP A 299 20.25 11.31 -17.24
CA ASP A 299 21.53 11.98 -17.49
C ASP A 299 21.58 13.38 -16.88
N TRP A 300 20.42 14.04 -16.75
CA TRP A 300 20.30 15.34 -16.08
C TRP A 300 20.35 15.25 -14.55
N GLY A 301 20.28 14.04 -13.98
CA GLY A 301 20.10 13.84 -12.53
C GLY A 301 18.66 14.05 -12.06
N TRP A 302 17.68 14.04 -12.97
CA TRP A 302 16.27 14.14 -12.61
C TRP A 302 15.69 12.77 -12.23
N HIS A 303 16.19 12.24 -11.11
CA HIS A 303 16.07 10.84 -10.70
C HIS A 303 14.63 10.33 -10.60
N ASP A 304 13.71 11.09 -10.02
CA ASP A 304 12.32 10.67 -9.84
C ASP A 304 11.62 10.46 -11.20
N GLN A 305 11.83 11.36 -12.17
CA GLN A 305 11.25 11.21 -13.50
C GLN A 305 11.89 10.07 -14.29
N ALA A 306 13.19 9.83 -14.13
CA ALA A 306 13.85 8.67 -14.73
C ALA A 306 13.29 7.35 -14.17
N ILE A 307 13.22 7.23 -12.84
CA ILE A 307 12.69 6.06 -12.14
C ILE A 307 11.24 5.75 -12.57
N ILE A 308 10.39 6.78 -12.59
CA ILE A 308 8.98 6.65 -12.99
C ILE A 308 8.88 6.29 -14.48
N GLY A 309 9.68 6.91 -15.34
CA GLY A 309 9.69 6.66 -16.78
C GLY A 309 10.06 5.21 -17.14
N PHE A 310 11.08 4.65 -16.48
CA PHE A 310 11.44 3.23 -16.63
C PHE A 310 10.30 2.31 -16.20
N ALA A 311 9.62 2.62 -15.09
CA ALA A 311 8.47 1.83 -14.63
C ALA A 311 7.28 1.92 -15.61
N GLN A 312 6.95 3.11 -16.10
CA GLN A 312 5.85 3.33 -17.04
C GLN A 312 6.06 2.65 -18.40
N THR A 313 7.30 2.53 -18.85
CA THR A 313 7.66 1.90 -20.13
C THR A 313 7.93 0.39 -20.02
N GLY A 314 7.79 -0.16 -18.81
CA GLY A 314 8.05 -1.57 -18.50
C GLY A 314 9.51 -1.99 -18.61
N TYR A 315 10.45 -1.03 -18.75
CA TYR A 315 11.87 -1.32 -18.90
C TYR A 315 12.53 -1.40 -17.52
N PHE A 316 12.41 -2.56 -16.89
CA PHE A 316 12.89 -2.75 -15.53
C PHE A 316 14.39 -3.07 -15.42
N ASN A 317 15.05 -3.45 -16.52
CA ASN A 317 16.38 -4.05 -16.45
C ASN A 317 17.54 -3.05 -16.40
N ASP A 318 17.32 -1.75 -16.62
CA ASP A 318 18.35 -0.74 -16.37
C ASP A 318 18.46 -0.49 -14.86
N VAL A 319 19.21 -1.34 -14.15
CA VAL A 319 19.24 -1.35 -12.68
C VAL A 319 19.89 -0.07 -12.18
N ARG A 320 21.03 0.31 -12.74
CA ARG A 320 21.79 1.49 -12.31
C ARG A 320 20.98 2.77 -12.39
N ARG A 321 20.24 3.00 -13.48
CA ARG A 321 19.41 4.22 -13.61
C ARG A 321 18.11 4.17 -12.81
N ARG A 322 17.58 2.97 -12.53
CA ARG A 322 16.40 2.79 -11.66
C ARG A 322 16.73 2.86 -10.16
N PHE A 323 18.00 2.70 -9.81
CA PHE A 323 18.56 2.78 -8.47
C PHE A 323 19.79 3.69 -8.48
N PRO A 324 19.61 4.99 -8.82
CA PRO A 324 20.72 5.90 -8.99
C PRO A 324 21.45 6.16 -7.67
N MET A 325 22.76 6.43 -7.75
CA MET A 325 23.60 6.83 -6.63
C MET A 325 23.38 8.31 -6.25
N ALA A 326 22.11 8.72 -6.12
CA ALA A 326 21.70 10.08 -5.79
C ALA A 326 22.09 10.43 -4.34
N PHE A 327 22.75 11.58 -4.14
CA PHE A 327 23.26 12.03 -2.83
C PHE A 327 24.16 10.99 -2.13
N ALA A 328 24.88 10.15 -2.90
CA ALA A 328 25.59 9.01 -2.33
C ALA A 328 26.74 9.42 -1.40
N GLU A 329 27.40 10.53 -1.66
CA GLU A 329 28.46 11.04 -0.78
C GLU A 329 27.87 11.49 0.56
N GLU A 330 26.78 12.25 0.52
CA GLU A 330 26.07 12.75 1.70
C GLU A 330 25.46 11.61 2.51
N PHE A 331 24.84 10.61 1.85
CA PHE A 331 24.35 9.41 2.53
C PHE A 331 25.48 8.63 3.20
N GLN A 332 26.59 8.39 2.51
CA GLN A 332 27.72 7.66 3.09
C GLN A 332 28.33 8.39 4.28
N GLN A 333 28.57 9.70 4.14
CA GLN A 333 29.13 10.52 5.21
C GLN A 333 28.22 10.51 6.44
N GLN A 334 26.96 10.92 6.27
CA GLN A 334 26.03 11.06 7.39
C GLN A 334 25.69 9.72 8.04
N ALA A 335 25.52 8.66 7.23
CA ALA A 335 25.22 7.35 7.76
C ALA A 335 26.41 6.77 8.54
N SER A 336 27.65 6.98 8.06
CA SER A 336 28.86 6.57 8.80
C SER A 336 28.98 7.31 10.14
N GLU A 337 28.72 8.61 10.18
CA GLU A 337 28.75 9.42 11.41
C GLU A 337 27.73 8.95 12.46
N HIS A 338 26.65 8.31 12.02
CA HIS A 338 25.52 7.89 12.87
C HIS A 338 25.37 6.37 13.00
N GLU A 339 26.34 5.56 12.56
CA GLU A 339 26.26 4.09 12.59
C GLU A 339 24.99 3.53 11.91
N VAL A 340 24.60 4.17 10.80
CA VAL A 340 23.51 3.74 9.93
C VAL A 340 24.10 3.10 8.68
N ASP A 341 23.46 2.05 8.17
CA ASP A 341 23.83 1.46 6.88
C ASP A 341 23.42 2.40 5.72
N PRO A 342 24.36 2.95 4.94
CA PRO A 342 24.02 3.87 3.85
C PRO A 342 23.20 3.19 2.75
N ALA A 343 23.35 1.88 2.51
CA ALA A 343 22.53 1.15 1.54
C ALA A 343 21.07 1.09 1.99
N LEU A 344 20.82 0.94 3.29
CA LEU A 344 19.47 0.99 3.87
C LEU A 344 18.88 2.41 3.77
N ALA A 345 19.66 3.45 4.09
CA ALA A 345 19.21 4.83 4.00
C ALA A 345 18.82 5.22 2.55
N MET A 346 19.66 4.87 1.58
CA MET A 346 19.36 5.08 0.15
C MET A 346 18.16 4.25 -0.33
N ALA A 347 18.02 3.01 0.15
CA ALA A 347 16.85 2.17 -0.14
C ALA A 347 15.54 2.80 0.36
N ILE A 348 15.56 3.39 1.55
CA ILE A 348 14.42 4.11 2.13
C ILE A 348 14.13 5.37 1.32
N ALA A 349 15.10 6.24 1.05
CA ALA A 349 14.89 7.44 0.23
C ALA A 349 14.33 7.10 -1.17
N ARG A 350 14.85 6.04 -1.78
CA ARG A 350 14.38 5.50 -3.05
C ARG A 350 12.93 5.02 -3.00
N ARG A 351 12.51 4.43 -1.88
CA ARG A 351 11.14 3.94 -1.68
C ARG A 351 10.16 5.08 -1.34
N GLU A 352 10.60 6.03 -0.54
CA GLU A 352 9.79 7.13 -0.02
C GLU A 352 9.49 8.19 -1.07
N SER A 353 10.51 8.67 -1.79
CA SER A 353 10.34 9.79 -2.72
C SER A 353 10.86 9.51 -4.13
N SER A 354 11.56 8.38 -4.35
CA SER A 354 12.37 8.19 -5.55
C SER A 354 13.40 9.32 -5.75
N PHE A 355 13.94 9.84 -4.65
CA PHE A 355 14.83 11.00 -4.56
C PHE A 355 14.22 12.34 -5.02
N MET A 356 12.89 12.47 -4.96
CA MET A 356 12.20 13.74 -5.19
C MET A 356 12.37 14.67 -3.98
N VAL A 357 13.17 15.73 -4.13
CA VAL A 357 13.50 16.69 -3.06
C VAL A 357 12.30 17.53 -2.59
N ASP A 358 11.34 17.81 -3.48
CA ASP A 358 10.15 18.62 -3.20
C ASP A 358 8.89 17.78 -2.90
N ALA A 359 9.05 16.49 -2.60
CA ALA A 359 7.94 15.56 -2.37
C ALA A 359 7.13 15.95 -1.12
N VAL A 360 5.80 15.96 -1.25
CA VAL A 360 4.86 16.18 -0.13
C VAL A 360 3.72 15.16 -0.20
N SER A 361 3.58 14.31 0.81
CA SER A 361 2.48 13.34 0.87
C SER A 361 1.16 14.00 1.31
N PRO A 362 0.00 13.38 1.01
CA PRO A 362 -1.29 13.84 1.53
C PRO A 362 -1.37 13.91 3.05
N ALA A 363 -0.60 13.07 3.76
CA ALA A 363 -0.50 13.08 5.22
C ALA A 363 0.45 14.17 5.76
N GLY A 364 1.22 14.82 4.88
CA GLY A 364 2.14 15.90 5.23
C GLY A 364 3.59 15.49 5.45
N ALA A 365 3.98 14.28 5.02
CA ALA A 365 5.37 13.84 4.96
C ALA A 365 6.13 14.61 3.87
N ARG A 366 7.43 14.90 4.06
CA ARG A 366 8.17 15.87 3.24
C ARG A 366 9.57 15.41 2.84
N GLY A 367 9.97 15.79 1.63
CA GLY A 367 11.33 15.71 1.10
C GLY A 367 11.80 14.29 0.75
N LEU A 368 13.12 14.18 0.57
CA LEU A 368 13.83 12.97 0.10
C LEU A 368 13.44 11.70 0.85
N MET A 369 13.34 11.77 2.17
CA MET A 369 13.06 10.63 3.04
C MET A 369 11.64 10.68 3.62
N GLN A 370 10.74 11.52 3.08
CA GLN A 370 9.34 11.65 3.51
C GLN A 370 9.16 11.73 5.03
N LEU A 371 9.82 12.72 5.64
CA LEU A 371 9.76 12.91 7.08
C LEU A 371 8.47 13.61 7.51
N MET A 372 7.84 13.08 8.55
CA MET A 372 6.75 13.75 9.25
C MET A 372 7.32 14.85 10.15
N PRO A 373 6.78 16.09 10.10
CA PRO A 373 7.26 17.19 10.95
C PRO A 373 7.22 16.85 12.45
N GLY A 374 6.20 16.12 12.91
CA GLY A 374 6.11 15.65 14.30
C GLY A 374 7.24 14.71 14.70
N THR A 375 7.63 13.79 13.81
CA THR A 375 8.76 12.88 14.02
C THR A 375 10.07 13.65 14.14
N VAL A 376 10.32 14.60 13.24
CA VAL A 376 11.54 15.41 13.26
C VAL A 376 11.60 16.25 14.52
N ASN A 377 10.51 16.89 14.91
CA ASN A 377 10.48 17.69 16.15
C ASN A 377 10.75 16.83 17.39
N TYR A 378 10.26 15.59 17.40
CA TYR A 378 10.48 14.67 18.51
C TYR A 378 11.96 14.26 18.63
N ILE A 379 12.61 13.87 17.53
CA ILE A 379 14.01 13.40 17.57
C ILE A 379 15.01 14.55 17.74
N SER A 380 14.77 15.69 17.08
CA SER A 380 15.69 16.84 17.10
C SER A 380 15.46 17.76 18.31
N LYS A 381 14.37 17.56 19.05
CA LYS A 381 13.93 18.38 20.20
C LYS A 381 13.78 19.88 19.87
N GLN A 382 13.53 20.21 18.61
CA GLN A 382 13.30 21.58 18.14
C GLN A 382 12.14 21.63 17.16
N ARG A 383 11.55 22.82 16.99
CA ARG A 383 10.48 23.00 16.00
C ARG A 383 11.06 23.25 14.62
N VAL A 384 10.96 22.27 13.74
CA VAL A 384 11.45 22.37 12.36
C VAL A 384 10.37 22.91 11.43
N GLY A 385 10.74 23.89 10.61
CA GLY A 385 9.87 24.48 9.61
C GLY A 385 9.61 23.55 8.43
N TYR A 386 8.41 23.60 7.85
CA TYR A 386 8.06 22.76 6.69
C TYR A 386 8.95 22.95 5.47
N ARG A 387 9.47 24.17 5.26
CA ARG A 387 10.40 24.46 4.16
C ARG A 387 11.79 23.87 4.39
N THR A 388 12.23 23.76 5.65
CA THR A 388 13.50 23.12 6.01
C THR A 388 13.49 21.64 5.61
N LEU A 389 12.36 20.95 5.77
CA LEU A 389 12.23 19.55 5.34
C LEU A 389 12.20 19.36 3.82
N LEU A 390 12.15 20.43 3.03
CA LEU A 390 12.28 20.37 1.57
C LEU A 390 13.70 20.71 1.11
N GLN A 391 14.61 21.08 2.03
CA GLN A 391 16.04 21.21 1.73
C GLN A 391 16.66 19.82 1.78
N PRO A 392 17.30 19.33 0.69
CA PRO A 392 17.82 17.97 0.60
C PRO A 392 18.75 17.58 1.75
N GLU A 393 19.71 18.44 2.07
CA GLU A 393 20.76 18.20 3.07
C GLU A 393 20.15 18.05 4.46
N GLN A 394 19.26 18.97 4.82
CA GLN A 394 18.55 18.96 6.10
C GLN A 394 17.59 17.77 6.22
N ASN A 395 16.89 17.42 5.14
CA ASN A 395 16.00 16.26 5.13
C ASN A 395 16.78 14.95 5.31
N LEU A 396 17.93 14.83 4.64
CA LEU A 396 18.82 13.68 4.76
C LEU A 396 19.37 13.59 6.19
N GLU A 397 19.88 14.68 6.76
CA GLU A 397 20.38 14.72 8.13
C GLU A 397 19.33 14.24 9.14
N PHE A 398 18.12 14.82 9.13
CA PHE A 398 17.04 14.39 10.02
C PHE A 398 16.59 12.95 9.74
N GLY A 399 16.66 12.50 8.49
CA GLY A 399 16.31 11.14 8.11
C GLY A 399 17.29 10.11 8.65
N ILE A 400 18.59 10.41 8.60
CA ILE A 400 19.64 9.59 9.20
C ILE A 400 19.52 9.58 10.73
N GLN A 401 19.29 10.74 11.36
CA GLN A 401 19.03 10.81 12.80
C GLN A 401 17.82 9.94 13.21
N TYR A 402 16.76 9.94 12.38
CA TYR A 402 15.60 9.08 12.64
C TYR A 402 15.93 7.59 12.48
N LEU A 403 16.71 7.22 11.47
CA LEU A 403 17.17 5.84 11.30
C LEU A 403 18.06 5.38 12.46
N LYS A 404 18.96 6.24 12.95
CA LYS A 404 19.75 5.95 14.15
C LYS A 404 18.85 5.73 15.37
N TYR A 405 17.87 6.61 15.59
CA TYR A 405 16.88 6.44 16.65
C TYR A 405 16.16 5.08 16.55
N LEU A 406 15.79 4.64 15.35
CA LEU A 406 15.14 3.34 15.14
C LEU A 406 16.11 2.16 15.34
N ASN A 407 17.36 2.26 14.85
CA ASN A 407 18.40 1.26 15.06
C ASN A 407 18.59 0.98 16.56
N ASP A 408 18.71 2.03 17.36
CA ASP A 408 18.90 1.94 18.82
C ASP A 408 17.70 1.28 19.51
N LYS A 409 16.48 1.48 18.99
CA LYS A 409 15.27 0.87 19.55
C LYS A 409 15.08 -0.59 19.16
N LEU A 410 15.67 -1.02 18.05
CA LEU A 410 15.32 -2.27 17.38
C LEU A 410 16.55 -3.17 17.16
N ASN A 411 17.60 -2.96 17.98
CA ASN A 411 18.84 -3.72 17.95
C ASN A 411 19.45 -3.83 16.55
N HIS A 412 19.42 -2.72 15.79
CA HIS A 412 19.95 -2.61 14.43
C HIS A 412 19.38 -3.63 13.43
N ASN A 413 18.19 -4.21 13.68
CA ASN A 413 17.57 -5.13 12.74
C ASN A 413 16.97 -4.36 11.54
N PRO A 414 17.52 -4.50 10.32
CA PRO A 414 17.11 -3.67 9.17
C PRO A 414 15.65 -3.92 8.74
N VAL A 415 15.11 -5.12 9.00
CA VAL A 415 13.71 -5.46 8.70
C VAL A 415 12.78 -4.71 9.64
N LEU A 416 13.04 -4.74 10.95
CA LEU A 416 12.23 -4.05 11.95
C LEU A 416 12.34 -2.53 11.81
N VAL A 417 13.54 -2.02 11.53
CA VAL A 417 13.79 -0.59 11.28
C VAL A 417 13.00 -0.12 10.06
N SER A 418 13.04 -0.87 8.95
CA SER A 418 12.26 -0.55 7.74
C SER A 418 10.76 -0.53 8.01
N ALA A 419 10.23 -1.52 8.76
CA ALA A 419 8.83 -1.55 9.13
C ALA A 419 8.45 -0.36 10.02
N SER A 420 9.33 -0.01 10.96
CA SER A 420 9.11 1.04 11.95
C SER A 420 9.22 2.45 11.37
N TYR A 421 10.01 2.61 10.31
CA TYR A 421 10.08 3.85 9.56
C TYR A 421 8.72 4.20 8.94
N ASN A 422 8.04 3.20 8.37
CA ASN A 422 6.76 3.37 7.69
C ASN A 422 5.55 3.37 8.64
N ALA A 423 5.51 2.48 9.63
CA ALA A 423 4.34 2.30 10.51
C ALA A 423 4.49 2.89 11.92
N GLY A 424 5.70 3.33 12.28
CA GLY A 424 6.05 3.70 13.65
C GLY A 424 6.45 2.49 14.50
N TRP A 425 7.56 2.64 15.25
CA TRP A 425 8.16 1.55 16.03
C TRP A 425 7.22 0.94 17.09
N GLN A 426 6.37 1.75 17.73
CA GLN A 426 5.42 1.24 18.73
C GLN A 426 4.44 0.23 18.13
N ARG A 427 3.95 0.48 16.91
CA ARG A 427 3.09 -0.45 16.18
C ARG A 427 3.83 -1.73 15.80
N VAL A 428 5.07 -1.61 15.36
CA VAL A 428 5.89 -2.76 15.00
C VAL A 428 6.14 -3.67 16.21
N MET A 429 6.37 -3.09 17.40
CA MET A 429 6.49 -3.86 18.64
C MET A 429 5.22 -4.62 19.00
N GLU A 430 4.03 -4.06 18.72
CA GLU A 430 2.74 -4.78 18.90
C GLU A 430 2.60 -5.98 17.95
N TRP A 431 3.35 -6.02 16.83
CA TRP A 431 3.29 -7.09 15.83
C TRP A 431 4.31 -8.20 16.05
N LEU A 432 5.27 -8.00 16.97
CA LEU A 432 6.22 -9.05 17.30
C LEU A 432 5.51 -10.22 17.99
N PRO A 433 5.93 -11.47 17.73
CA PRO A 433 5.34 -12.61 18.41
C PRO A 433 5.55 -12.48 19.93
N THR A 434 4.47 -12.68 20.70
CA THR A 434 4.54 -12.63 22.17
C THR A 434 5.16 -13.88 22.77
N ASN A 435 5.11 -15.01 22.05
CA ASN A 435 5.61 -16.31 22.47
C ASN A 435 6.43 -16.95 21.34
N GLY A 436 7.62 -17.45 21.67
CA GLY A 436 8.48 -18.21 20.75
C GLY A 436 9.21 -17.37 19.71
N GLU A 437 10.00 -18.05 18.89
CA GLU A 437 10.73 -17.45 17.77
C GLU A 437 9.95 -17.65 16.47
N GLN A 438 9.94 -16.63 15.61
CA GLN A 438 9.35 -16.70 14.27
C GLN A 438 10.39 -16.27 13.23
N SER A 439 10.50 -17.02 12.13
CA SER A 439 11.35 -16.62 11.01
C SER A 439 10.91 -15.29 10.41
N LEU A 440 11.87 -14.41 10.11
CA LEU A 440 11.60 -13.04 9.65
C LEU A 440 10.73 -12.95 8.39
N ASP A 441 10.85 -13.89 7.45
CA ASP A 441 10.02 -13.92 6.25
C ASP A 441 8.55 -14.26 6.54
N VAL A 442 8.27 -15.15 7.51
CA VAL A 442 6.89 -15.38 8.00
C VAL A 442 6.36 -14.15 8.72
N TRP A 443 7.19 -13.51 9.56
CA TRP A 443 6.80 -12.29 10.25
C TRP A 443 6.45 -11.17 9.27
N ILE A 444 7.28 -10.95 8.24
CA ILE A 444 7.02 -9.98 7.17
C ILE A 444 5.70 -10.30 6.47
N GLU A 445 5.40 -11.57 6.16
CA GLU A 445 4.13 -11.95 5.53
C GLU A 445 2.91 -11.65 6.42
N ASN A 446 3.11 -11.62 7.74
CA ASN A 446 2.07 -11.41 8.74
C ASN A 446 1.93 -9.96 9.23
N ILE A 447 2.74 -9.01 8.73
CA ILE A 447 2.60 -7.58 9.04
C ILE A 447 1.17 -7.12 8.69
N PRO A 448 0.35 -6.62 9.64
CA PRO A 448 -1.06 -6.29 9.40
C PRO A 448 -1.29 -5.24 8.31
N TYR A 449 -0.42 -4.23 8.25
CA TYR A 449 -0.54 -3.17 7.28
C TYR A 449 0.01 -3.63 5.93
N ARG A 450 -0.88 -3.81 4.95
CA ARG A 450 -0.50 -4.22 3.58
C ARG A 450 0.56 -3.29 2.98
N GLU A 451 0.42 -1.99 3.21
CA GLU A 451 1.39 -0.99 2.77
C GLU A 451 2.77 -1.25 3.38
N THR A 452 2.86 -1.39 4.70
CA THR A 452 4.11 -1.66 5.42
C THR A 452 4.73 -3.00 5.01
N ARG A 453 3.91 -4.04 4.84
CA ARG A 453 4.38 -5.35 4.36
C ARG A 453 5.06 -5.24 2.99
N HIS A 454 4.43 -4.53 2.05
CA HIS A 454 5.02 -4.29 0.74
C HIS A 454 6.24 -3.35 0.80
N TYR A 455 6.20 -2.36 1.69
CA TYR A 455 7.28 -1.42 1.93
C TYR A 455 8.55 -2.15 2.38
N VAL A 456 8.45 -3.01 3.39
CA VAL A 456 9.59 -3.79 3.91
C VAL A 456 10.18 -4.68 2.82
N LYS A 457 9.34 -5.44 2.10
CA LYS A 457 9.81 -6.30 0.98
C LYS A 457 10.55 -5.49 -0.08
N ALA A 458 10.03 -4.31 -0.44
CA ALA A 458 10.68 -3.42 -1.40
C ALA A 458 12.00 -2.85 -0.87
N VAL A 459 12.03 -2.30 0.35
CA VAL A 459 13.24 -1.73 0.95
C VAL A 459 14.34 -2.78 1.10
N MET A 460 14.02 -3.99 1.53
CA MET A 460 15.02 -5.06 1.62
C MET A 460 15.61 -5.44 0.26
N ALA A 461 14.79 -5.47 -0.80
CA ALA A 461 15.29 -5.67 -2.16
C ALA A 461 16.15 -4.48 -2.64
N TYR A 462 15.73 -3.24 -2.35
CA TYR A 462 16.45 -2.05 -2.77
C TYR A 462 17.79 -1.92 -2.03
N ARG A 463 17.82 -2.28 -0.75
CA ARG A 463 19.03 -2.31 0.08
C ARG A 463 20.08 -3.19 -0.56
N TYR A 464 19.74 -4.43 -0.94
CA TYR A 464 20.69 -5.32 -1.62
C TYR A 464 21.27 -4.70 -2.91
N ILE A 465 20.43 -4.04 -3.71
CA ILE A 465 20.88 -3.37 -4.94
C ILE A 465 21.88 -2.24 -4.62
N TYR A 466 21.64 -1.44 -3.58
CA TYR A 466 22.57 -0.41 -3.17
C TYR A 466 23.83 -0.96 -2.51
N GLN A 467 23.75 -2.07 -1.75
CA GLN A 467 24.94 -2.76 -1.22
C GLN A 467 25.90 -3.14 -2.36
N VAL A 468 25.37 -3.75 -3.42
CA VAL A 468 26.16 -4.11 -4.62
C VAL A 468 26.75 -2.87 -5.29
N GLN A 469 25.98 -1.79 -5.45
CA GLN A 469 26.48 -0.56 -6.09
C GLN A 469 27.51 0.20 -5.24
N LEU A 470 27.42 0.14 -3.91
CA LEU A 470 28.36 0.72 -2.95
C LEU A 470 29.60 -0.16 -2.74
N GLY A 471 29.64 -1.37 -3.28
CA GLY A 471 30.74 -2.32 -3.04
C GLY A 471 30.78 -2.85 -1.60
N GLN A 472 29.63 -2.88 -0.91
CA GLN A 472 29.52 -3.45 0.43
C GLN A 472 29.46 -4.98 0.37
N PRO A 473 29.98 -5.67 1.40
CA PRO A 473 29.96 -7.13 1.49
C PRO A 473 28.56 -7.73 1.68
#